data_AF-A0A444IWI7-F1
#
_entry.id   AF-A0A444IWI7-F1
#
_cell.length_a   1.000
_cell.length_b   1.000
_cell.length_c   1.000
_cell.angle_alpha   90.00
_cell.angle_beta   90.00
_cell.angle_gamma   90.00
#
_symmetry.space_group_name_H-M   'P 1'
#
loop_
_entity.id
_entity.type
_entity.pdbx_description
1 polymer ?
#
loop_
_entity_poly.entity_id
_entity_poly.type
_entity_poly.pdbx_seq_one_letter_code
_entity_poly.pdbx_strand_id
1 'polypeptide(L)'
;MFGCFCFLGLMWLRALPGYRRIFNSSVSPIDFVLNNIRTNLTIILPWLILSFFLDLLNILPLSGMENRVGAPWGELLFFLFFLVLLALLFPPVIRRLWGCTPMESGPLRHGVEQFCRSQNFSSEILYWPLFEGKMITAGVMGIVPKFRYLLLTPALLFALDQEELEAVLAHEIGHVKKYHLILYLLLFLGFSLLAEAMSEPLHLLLLNNDWFYHLLIRSQISGDKLLTFFEAAIVFLIMLLYFRFLLGYFIRNFERQADLYVFKAQKTAFPLIRSFEKIAAMSGNIRHKKNWHHFGIGERIAFLEKCENNPRNIRLHDWKVSCSLAVYFFLISAGSWSLHQLDTEKLYDSSQAHYVKAVLEEKLQQEPENSRWLKLFGDLMLKNGDESAALQAYEKALRSLPVSSELANNMAWLLLTAKNRSLRDPVRALGLARSAARFSEQGYVLDTLATALWANEKVREAVAAEKKSS
;
A
#
# COMPACT_ATOMS: atom_id res chain seq x y z
N MET A 1 3.54 23.27 0.55
CA MET A 1 4.66 22.94 -0.36
C MET A 1 5.78 23.98 -0.35
N PHE A 2 5.50 25.29 -0.46
CA PHE A 2 6.52 26.37 -0.38
C PHE A 2 7.39 26.32 0.89
N GLY A 3 6.78 26.14 2.07
CA GLY A 3 7.54 26.05 3.33
C GLY A 3 8.56 24.90 3.36
N CYS A 4 8.26 23.76 2.71
CA CYS A 4 9.19 22.63 2.61
C CYS A 4 10.42 22.97 1.74
N PHE A 5 10.22 23.63 0.60
CA PHE A 5 11.34 24.03 -0.26
C PHE A 5 12.22 25.11 0.38
N CYS A 6 11.65 26.02 1.17
CA CYS A 6 12.43 26.96 1.97
C CYS A 6 13.33 26.22 2.97
N PHE A 7 12.77 25.26 3.70
CA PHE A 7 13.53 24.43 4.64
C PHE A 7 14.63 23.60 3.96
N LEU A 8 14.31 22.94 2.83
CA LEU A 8 15.28 22.21 2.02
C LEU A 8 16.39 23.13 1.49
N GLY A 9 16.04 24.36 1.08
CA GLY A 9 17.01 25.38 0.69
C GLY A 9 18.04 25.66 1.78
N LEU A 10 17.60 25.82 3.03
CA LEU A 10 18.50 26.00 4.18
C LEU A 10 19.37 24.77 4.41
N MET A 11 18.81 23.56 4.30
CA MET A 11 19.58 22.31 4.41
C MET A 11 20.66 22.20 3.33
N TRP A 12 20.35 22.54 2.08
CA TRP A 12 21.31 22.52 0.98
C TRP A 12 22.41 23.56 1.15
N LEU A 13 22.08 24.77 1.59
CA LEU A 13 23.08 25.80 1.93
C LEU A 13 24.02 25.31 3.03
N ARG A 14 23.50 24.58 4.03
CA ARG A 14 24.33 23.97 5.07
C ARG A 14 25.22 22.85 4.56
N ALA A 15 24.78 22.10 3.54
CA ALA A 15 25.55 21.03 2.90
C ALA A 15 26.63 21.53 1.93
N LEU A 16 26.48 22.76 1.40
CA LEU A 16 27.36 23.33 0.36
C LEU A 16 28.86 23.30 0.71
N PRO A 17 29.33 23.63 1.93
CA PRO A 17 30.76 23.56 2.25
C PRO A 17 31.33 22.13 2.13
N GLY A 18 30.56 21.12 2.54
CA GLY A 18 30.93 19.72 2.39
C GLY A 18 30.96 19.31 0.92
N TYR A 19 29.96 19.73 0.15
CA TYR A 19 29.89 19.51 -1.29
C TYR A 19 31.10 20.10 -2.02
N ARG A 20 31.46 21.36 -1.75
CA ARG A 20 32.63 22.03 -2.34
C ARG A 20 33.93 21.30 -2.01
N ARG A 21 34.08 20.81 -0.77
CA ARG A 21 35.28 20.06 -0.35
C ARG A 21 35.40 18.72 -1.06
N ILE A 22 34.30 17.97 -1.19
CA ILE A 22 34.30 16.63 -1.80
C ILE A 22 34.53 16.71 -3.31
N PHE A 23 33.84 17.62 -3.99
CA PHE A 23 33.86 17.71 -5.45
C PHE A 23 34.84 18.74 -5.99
N ASN A 24 35.62 19.42 -5.13
CA ASN A 24 36.46 20.56 -5.49
C ASN A 24 35.70 21.56 -6.39
N SER A 25 34.52 21.97 -5.94
CA SER A 25 33.56 22.78 -6.70
C SER A 25 33.58 24.24 -6.26
N SER A 26 33.41 25.16 -7.21
CA SER A 26 33.29 26.60 -6.98
C SER A 26 31.86 27.13 -7.19
N VAL A 27 30.86 26.25 -7.24
CA VAL A 27 29.45 26.62 -7.50
C VAL A 27 28.94 27.64 -6.47
N SER A 28 28.23 28.67 -6.93
CA SER A 28 27.66 29.71 -6.08
C SER A 28 26.54 29.16 -5.17
N PRO A 29 26.28 29.74 -3.99
CA PRO A 29 25.22 29.25 -3.12
C PRO A 29 23.83 29.29 -3.77
N ILE A 30 23.56 30.31 -4.58
CA ILE A 30 22.29 30.48 -5.28
C ILE A 30 22.13 29.39 -6.34
N ASP A 31 23.15 29.19 -7.18
CA ASP A 31 23.10 28.17 -8.24
C ASP A 31 22.99 26.76 -7.65
N PHE A 32 23.66 26.50 -6.53
CA PHE A 32 23.55 25.22 -5.84
C PHE A 32 22.11 24.94 -5.38
N VAL A 33 21.45 25.92 -4.75
CA VAL A 33 20.06 25.79 -4.31
C VAL A 33 19.13 25.66 -5.51
N LEU A 34 19.26 26.51 -6.53
CA LEU A 34 18.42 26.46 -7.73
C LEU A 34 18.55 25.14 -8.48
N ASN A 35 19.76 24.59 -8.60
CA ASN A 35 19.98 23.29 -9.23
C ASN A 35 19.33 22.15 -8.44
N ASN A 36 19.41 22.20 -7.10
CA ASN A 36 18.71 21.24 -6.25
C ASN A 36 17.18 21.39 -6.36
N ILE A 37 16.65 22.61 -6.39
CA ILE A 37 15.20 22.85 -6.60
C ILE A 37 14.78 22.25 -7.94
N ARG A 38 15.45 22.58 -9.04
CA ARG A 38 15.11 22.07 -10.38
C ARG A 38 15.17 20.54 -10.45
N THR A 39 16.21 19.95 -9.87
CA THR A 39 16.38 18.49 -9.83
C THR A 39 15.25 17.82 -9.06
N ASN A 40 14.96 18.29 -7.84
CA ASN A 40 13.92 17.71 -6.98
C ASN A 40 12.50 18.03 -7.45
N LEU A 41 12.29 19.12 -8.20
CA LEU A 41 11.00 19.44 -8.81
C LEU A 41 10.53 18.31 -9.73
N THR A 42 11.44 17.57 -10.35
CA THR A 42 11.13 16.38 -11.16
C THR A 42 10.34 15.31 -10.40
N ILE A 43 10.55 15.18 -9.09
CA ILE A 43 9.88 14.18 -8.24
C ILE A 43 8.44 14.62 -7.93
N ILE A 44 8.22 15.91 -7.72
CA ILE A 44 6.96 16.46 -7.24
C ILE A 44 6.05 16.90 -8.39
N LEU A 45 6.63 17.30 -9.52
CA LEU A 45 5.90 17.84 -10.67
C LEU A 45 4.83 16.88 -11.23
N PRO A 46 5.03 15.55 -11.32
CA PRO A 46 3.97 14.62 -11.71
C PRO A 46 2.72 14.77 -10.84
N TRP A 47 2.89 14.87 -9.52
CA TRP A 47 1.79 15.02 -8.57
C TRP A 47 1.11 16.39 -8.68
N LEU A 48 1.88 17.46 -8.92
CA LEU A 48 1.31 18.79 -9.17
C LEU A 48 0.48 18.83 -10.45
N ILE A 49 0.98 18.19 -11.52
CA ILE A 49 0.25 18.08 -12.78
C ILE A 49 -1.03 17.26 -12.56
N LEU A 50 -0.94 16.11 -11.89
CA LEU A 50 -2.10 15.28 -11.57
C LEU A 50 -3.16 16.06 -10.78
N SER A 51 -2.75 16.71 -9.69
CA SER A 51 -3.64 17.53 -8.86
C SER A 51 -4.30 18.64 -9.67
N PHE A 52 -3.52 19.37 -10.49
CA PHE A 52 -4.06 20.40 -11.36
C PHE A 52 -5.10 19.86 -12.37
N PHE A 53 -4.85 18.69 -12.95
CA PHE A 53 -5.82 18.05 -13.85
C PHE A 53 -7.09 17.62 -13.12
N LEU A 54 -6.98 17.07 -11.91
CA LEU A 54 -8.14 16.71 -11.07
C LEU A 54 -8.96 17.95 -10.69
N ASP A 55 -8.29 19.03 -10.24
CA ASP A 55 -8.93 20.30 -9.91
C ASP A 55 -9.62 20.92 -11.13
N LEU A 56 -8.98 20.88 -12.30
CA LEU A 56 -9.56 21.37 -13.55
C LEU A 56 -10.80 20.56 -13.95
N LEU A 57 -10.76 19.23 -13.82
CA LEU A 57 -11.90 18.37 -14.11
C LEU A 57 -13.09 18.68 -13.18
N ASN A 58 -12.84 19.00 -11.92
CA ASN A 58 -13.88 19.38 -10.96
C ASN A 58 -14.50 20.76 -11.24
N ILE A 59 -13.78 21.65 -11.93
CA ILE A 59 -14.27 23.01 -12.26
C ILE A 59 -15.02 23.02 -13.59
N LEU A 60 -14.60 22.18 -14.55
CA LEU A 60 -15.23 22.12 -15.86
C LEU A 60 -16.62 21.48 -15.74
N PRO A 61 -17.70 22.14 -16.22
CA PRO A 61 -19.07 21.60 -16.16
C PRO A 61 -19.27 20.52 -17.24
N LEU A 62 -18.48 19.46 -17.17
CA LEU A 62 -18.55 18.30 -18.07
C LEU A 62 -19.67 17.38 -17.60
N SER A 63 -20.91 17.78 -17.88
CA SER A 63 -22.09 16.99 -17.59
C SER A 63 -21.94 15.57 -18.15
N GLY A 64 -21.87 14.58 -17.27
CA GLY A 64 -21.74 13.15 -17.60
C GLY A 64 -20.35 12.54 -17.45
N MET A 65 -19.27 13.31 -17.22
CA MET A 65 -17.97 12.75 -16.85
C MET A 65 -17.87 12.41 -15.37
N GLU A 66 -18.52 13.18 -14.49
CA GLU A 66 -18.57 12.92 -13.04
C GLU A 66 -19.07 11.49 -12.73
N ASN A 67 -20.16 11.06 -13.37
CA ASN A 67 -20.73 9.72 -13.21
C ASN A 67 -19.87 8.61 -13.83
N ARG A 68 -18.96 8.91 -14.76
CA ARG A 68 -18.10 7.92 -15.43
C ARG A 68 -16.72 7.79 -14.78
N VAL A 69 -16.19 8.88 -14.24
CA VAL A 69 -14.94 8.89 -13.45
C VAL A 69 -15.20 8.33 -12.04
N GLY A 70 -16.35 8.65 -11.43
CA GLY A 70 -16.80 8.06 -10.17
C GLY A 70 -17.38 6.64 -10.27
N ALA A 71 -17.35 6.02 -11.46
CA ALA A 71 -17.63 4.60 -11.58
C ALA A 71 -16.45 3.78 -11.04
N PRO A 72 -16.63 2.54 -10.53
CA PRO A 72 -15.55 1.73 -9.96
C PRO A 72 -14.32 1.54 -10.87
N TRP A 73 -14.51 1.62 -12.20
CA TRP A 73 -13.45 1.51 -13.19
C TRP A 73 -12.93 2.86 -13.70
N GLY A 74 -13.64 3.95 -13.41
CA GLY A 74 -13.33 5.30 -13.89
C GLY A 74 -12.03 5.83 -13.32
N GLU A 75 -11.81 5.66 -12.02
CA GLU A 75 -10.57 6.07 -11.35
C GLU A 75 -9.35 5.30 -11.87
N LEU A 76 -9.48 3.98 -12.04
CA LEU A 76 -8.42 3.14 -12.60
C LEU A 76 -8.06 3.55 -14.03
N LEU A 77 -9.07 3.77 -14.89
CA LEU A 77 -8.86 4.19 -16.27
C LEU A 77 -8.24 5.59 -16.34
N PHE A 78 -8.66 6.51 -15.47
CA PHE A 78 -8.08 7.84 -15.35
C PHE A 78 -6.60 7.76 -14.92
N PHE A 79 -6.30 6.96 -13.89
CA PHE A 79 -4.93 6.77 -13.41
C PHE A 79 -4.04 6.16 -14.51
N LEU A 80 -4.54 5.15 -15.24
CA LEU A 80 -3.83 4.55 -16.37
C LEU A 80 -3.57 5.58 -17.47
N PHE A 81 -4.57 6.38 -17.83
CA PHE A 81 -4.43 7.46 -18.80
C PHE A 81 -3.36 8.46 -18.37
N PHE A 82 -3.37 8.88 -17.11
CA PHE A 82 -2.38 9.79 -16.54
C PHE A 82 -0.97 9.19 -16.55
N LEU A 83 -0.83 7.91 -16.21
CA LEU A 83 0.46 7.20 -16.24
C LEU A 83 1.04 7.16 -17.66
N VAL A 84 0.20 6.91 -18.67
CA VAL A 84 0.60 6.93 -20.08
C VAL A 84 1.00 8.34 -20.50
N LEU A 85 0.23 9.36 -20.12
CA LEU A 85 0.56 10.77 -20.39
C LEU A 85 1.93 11.13 -19.82
N LEU A 86 2.19 10.77 -18.56
CA LEU A 86 3.46 10.99 -17.89
C LEU A 86 4.60 10.28 -18.64
N ALA A 87 4.42 8.99 -18.97
CA ALA A 87 5.45 8.20 -19.63
C ALA A 87 5.84 8.75 -21.03
N LEU A 88 4.90 9.42 -21.71
CA LEU A 88 5.12 10.00 -23.04
C LEU A 88 5.65 11.43 -22.99
N LEU A 89 5.08 12.29 -22.14
CA LEU A 89 5.31 13.74 -22.17
C LEU A 89 6.30 14.23 -21.12
N PHE A 90 6.57 13.43 -20.09
CA PHE A 90 7.46 13.83 -19.01
C PHE A 90 8.96 13.79 -19.37
N PRO A 91 9.48 12.84 -20.18
CA PRO A 91 10.92 12.82 -20.51
C PRO A 91 11.49 14.14 -21.08
N PRO A 92 10.82 14.84 -22.02
CA PRO A 92 11.27 16.16 -22.48
C PRO A 92 11.30 17.24 -21.38
N VAL A 93 10.42 17.14 -20.38
CA VAL A 93 10.37 18.04 -19.22
C VAL A 93 11.56 17.75 -18.31
N ILE A 94 11.81 16.48 -17.98
CA ILE A 94 12.94 16.08 -17.13
C ILE A 94 14.27 16.53 -17.73
N ARG A 95 14.47 16.32 -19.04
CA ARG A 95 15.67 16.79 -19.76
C ARG A 95 15.96 18.27 -19.48
N ARG A 96 14.94 19.13 -19.52
CA ARG A 96 15.08 20.58 -19.30
C ARG A 96 15.35 20.89 -17.83
N LEU A 97 14.64 20.25 -16.91
CA LEU A 97 14.82 20.43 -15.47
C LEU A 97 16.22 20.04 -15.01
N TRP A 98 16.77 18.96 -15.55
CA TRP A 98 18.13 18.50 -15.25
C TRP A 98 19.22 19.23 -16.02
N GLY A 99 18.86 20.19 -16.89
CA GLY A 99 19.84 20.97 -17.66
C GLY A 99 20.64 20.14 -18.66
N CYS A 100 20.09 19.03 -19.14
CA CYS A 100 20.77 18.15 -20.08
C CYS A 100 20.93 18.83 -21.46
N THR A 101 22.17 18.92 -21.93
CA THR A 101 22.52 19.54 -23.22
C THR A 101 22.82 18.48 -24.28
N PRO A 102 22.46 18.70 -25.56
CA PRO A 102 22.90 17.82 -26.64
C PRO A 102 24.40 17.71 -26.70
N MET A 103 24.89 16.50 -26.95
CA MET A 103 26.32 16.26 -27.13
C MET A 103 26.81 16.92 -28.43
N GLU A 104 27.95 17.61 -28.44
CA GLU A 104 28.48 18.18 -29.69
C GLU A 104 28.86 17.12 -30.73
N SER A 105 28.83 17.52 -32.01
CA SER A 105 29.34 16.72 -33.11
C SER A 105 30.86 16.54 -32.98
N GLY A 106 31.31 15.29 -32.87
CA GLY A 106 32.73 14.96 -32.74
C GLY A 106 32.96 13.44 -32.73
N PRO A 107 34.22 12.97 -32.72
CA PRO A 107 34.53 11.53 -32.83
C PRO A 107 33.80 10.67 -31.79
N LEU A 108 33.73 11.15 -30.54
CA LEU A 108 33.05 10.45 -29.46
C LEU A 108 31.54 10.27 -29.73
N ARG A 109 30.85 11.33 -30.14
CA ARG A 109 29.42 11.26 -30.50
C ARG A 109 29.18 10.30 -31.67
N HIS A 110 30.04 10.35 -32.70
CA HIS A 110 29.91 9.43 -33.85
C HIS A 110 30.09 7.97 -33.44
N GLY A 111 31.03 7.66 -32.54
CA GLY A 111 31.20 6.32 -31.99
C GLY A 111 29.95 5.83 -31.24
N VAL A 112 29.38 6.67 -30.36
CA VAL A 112 28.13 6.35 -29.65
C VAL A 112 26.98 6.14 -30.63
N GLU A 113 26.83 7.00 -31.64
CA GLU A 113 25.78 6.87 -32.65
C GLU A 113 25.94 5.59 -33.49
N GLN A 114 27.16 5.26 -33.91
CA GLN A 114 27.46 4.06 -34.67
C GLN A 114 27.13 2.81 -33.86
N PHE A 115 27.53 2.76 -32.59
CA PHE A 115 27.19 1.67 -31.70
C PHE A 115 25.67 1.55 -31.52
N CYS A 116 24.97 2.64 -31.25
CA CYS A 116 23.50 2.66 -31.13
C CYS A 116 22.82 2.12 -32.40
N ARG A 117 23.26 2.55 -33.58
CA ARG A 117 22.77 2.06 -34.87
C ARG A 117 22.99 0.55 -35.03
N SER A 118 24.16 0.04 -34.66
CA SER A 118 24.46 -1.41 -34.72
C SER A 118 23.50 -2.25 -33.86
N GLN A 119 22.95 -1.67 -32.78
CA GLN A 119 22.01 -2.32 -31.87
C GLN A 119 20.53 -2.06 -32.22
N ASN A 120 20.25 -1.45 -33.38
CA ASN A 120 18.91 -0.99 -33.78
C ASN A 120 18.27 -0.15 -32.66
N PHE A 121 19.03 0.82 -32.14
CA PHE A 121 18.62 1.69 -31.06
C PHE A 121 18.72 3.16 -31.49
N SER A 122 17.68 3.93 -31.16
CA SER A 122 17.58 5.34 -31.48
C SER A 122 17.18 6.12 -30.23
N SER A 123 17.90 7.20 -29.98
CA SER A 123 17.69 8.17 -28.91
C SER A 123 18.46 9.45 -29.23
N GLU A 124 18.05 10.56 -28.65
CA GLU A 124 18.91 11.75 -28.59
C GLU A 124 19.99 11.57 -27.53
N ILE A 125 21.25 11.89 -27.85
CA ILE A 125 22.41 11.72 -26.95
C ILE A 125 22.70 13.04 -26.24
N LEU A 126 22.66 13.02 -24.91
CA LEU A 126 22.78 14.21 -24.08
C LEU A 126 23.88 14.07 -23.04
N TYR A 127 24.54 15.19 -22.74
CA TYR A 127 25.30 15.33 -21.52
C TYR A 127 24.39 15.47 -20.32
N TRP A 128 24.74 14.76 -19.24
CA TRP A 128 24.05 14.84 -17.96
C TRP A 128 24.93 15.56 -16.93
N PRO A 129 24.62 16.81 -16.57
CA PRO A 129 25.44 17.60 -15.63
C PRO A 129 25.19 17.21 -14.16
N LEU A 130 24.91 15.94 -13.89
CA LEU A 130 24.59 15.44 -12.55
C LEU A 130 25.81 15.63 -11.62
N PHE A 131 25.62 16.37 -10.52
CA PHE A 131 26.72 16.82 -9.64
C PHE A 131 27.87 17.47 -10.43
N GLU A 132 27.54 18.45 -11.28
CA GLU A 132 28.47 19.10 -12.22
C GLU A 132 29.11 18.12 -13.22
N GLY A 133 28.46 16.98 -13.47
CA GLY A 133 28.96 15.93 -14.34
C GLY A 133 30.03 15.04 -13.72
N LYS A 134 30.29 15.17 -12.41
CA LYS A 134 31.33 14.42 -11.68
C LYS A 134 30.90 13.04 -11.23
N MET A 135 29.59 12.76 -11.21
CA MET A 135 29.09 11.43 -10.92
C MET A 135 29.31 10.51 -12.12
N ILE A 136 29.89 9.33 -11.91
CA ILE A 136 30.14 8.35 -12.97
C ILE A 136 28.86 7.53 -13.18
N THR A 137 28.04 7.93 -14.14
CA THR A 137 26.78 7.24 -14.45
C THR A 137 26.30 7.46 -15.89
N ALA A 138 25.49 6.54 -16.38
CA ALA A 138 24.69 6.66 -17.60
C ALA A 138 23.23 6.36 -17.27
N GLY A 139 22.33 6.69 -18.19
CA GLY A 139 20.94 6.27 -18.08
C GLY A 139 20.17 6.48 -19.37
N VAL A 140 19.13 5.68 -19.57
CA VAL A 140 18.16 5.92 -20.65
C VAL A 140 16.79 6.30 -20.07
N MET A 141 16.21 7.35 -20.65
CA MET A 141 14.89 7.84 -20.30
C MET A 141 13.98 7.86 -21.52
N GLY A 142 12.71 7.55 -21.32
CA GLY A 142 11.67 7.65 -22.34
C GLY A 142 11.43 6.34 -23.10
N ILE A 143 10.15 6.05 -23.33
CA ILE A 143 9.72 4.80 -23.96
C ILE A 143 9.73 4.93 -25.48
N VAL A 144 9.18 6.03 -26.00
CA VAL A 144 9.03 6.28 -27.43
C VAL A 144 10.34 6.81 -28.02
N PRO A 145 10.84 6.26 -29.15
CA PRO A 145 12.13 6.66 -29.74
C PRO A 145 12.30 8.18 -29.93
N LYS A 146 11.23 8.89 -30.34
CA LYS A 146 11.25 10.35 -30.55
C LYS A 146 11.49 11.16 -29.26
N PHE A 147 11.08 10.63 -28.11
CA PHE A 147 11.24 11.26 -26.79
C PHE A 147 12.18 10.45 -25.88
N ARG A 148 13.05 9.64 -26.49
CA ARG A 148 14.05 8.86 -25.78
C ARG A 148 15.38 9.60 -25.72
N TYR A 149 15.96 9.64 -24.53
CA TYR A 149 17.21 10.33 -24.24
C TYR A 149 18.21 9.37 -23.63
N LEU A 150 19.39 9.28 -24.24
CA LEU A 150 20.56 8.61 -23.67
C LEU A 150 21.39 9.67 -22.94
N LEU A 151 21.51 9.52 -21.64
CA LEU A 151 22.15 10.47 -20.74
C LEU A 151 23.53 9.94 -20.37
N LEU A 152 24.58 10.72 -20.66
CA LEU A 152 25.96 10.36 -20.36
C LEU A 152 26.60 11.46 -19.52
N THR A 153 27.18 11.09 -18.38
CA THR A 153 27.92 12.05 -17.55
C THR A 153 29.33 12.27 -18.10
N PRO A 154 29.86 13.51 -18.04
CA PRO A 154 31.24 13.80 -18.43
C PRO A 154 32.28 12.90 -17.70
N ALA A 155 32.09 12.63 -16.41
CA ALA A 155 33.00 11.77 -15.65
C ALA A 155 33.02 10.32 -16.15
N LEU A 156 31.89 9.78 -16.61
CA LEU A 156 31.84 8.44 -17.22
C LEU A 156 32.64 8.39 -18.52
N LEU A 157 32.46 9.39 -19.39
CA LEU A 157 33.16 9.48 -20.66
C LEU A 157 34.67 9.65 -20.49
N PHE A 158 35.10 10.29 -19.41
CA PHE A 158 36.51 10.40 -19.05
C PHE A 158 37.09 9.11 -18.46
N ALA A 159 36.29 8.34 -17.72
CA ALA A 159 36.75 7.15 -17.01
C ALA A 159 36.91 5.91 -17.90
N LEU A 160 36.09 5.80 -18.96
CA LEU A 160 35.95 4.59 -19.77
C LEU A 160 36.65 4.73 -21.12
N ASP A 161 37.28 3.65 -21.57
CA ASP A 161 37.70 3.51 -22.96
C ASP A 161 36.50 3.18 -23.88
N GLN A 162 36.73 3.10 -25.19
CA GLN A 162 35.65 2.90 -26.15
C GLN A 162 34.89 1.58 -25.94
N GLU A 163 35.59 0.46 -25.72
CA GLU A 163 34.97 -0.85 -25.53
C GLU A 163 34.15 -0.90 -24.24
N GLU A 164 34.70 -0.32 -23.16
CA GLU A 164 34.02 -0.19 -21.87
C GLU A 164 32.78 0.70 -21.95
N LEU A 165 32.87 1.83 -22.67
CA LEU A 165 31.73 2.72 -22.90
C LEU A 165 30.64 2.00 -23.69
N GLU A 166 30.98 1.33 -24.79
CA GLU A 166 30.04 0.53 -25.59
C GLU A 166 29.38 -0.57 -24.75
N ALA A 167 30.08 -1.15 -23.77
CA ALA A 167 29.52 -2.14 -22.86
C ALA A 167 28.49 -1.55 -21.89
N VAL A 168 28.77 -0.35 -21.35
CA VAL A 168 27.79 0.39 -20.54
C VAL A 168 26.58 0.79 -21.39
N LEU A 169 26.79 1.22 -22.63
CA LEU A 169 25.69 1.50 -23.57
C LEU A 169 24.89 0.23 -23.88
N ALA A 170 25.53 -0.92 -24.03
CA ALA A 170 24.85 -2.20 -24.22
C ALA A 170 23.94 -2.53 -23.03
N HIS A 171 24.40 -2.30 -21.80
CA HIS A 171 23.60 -2.43 -20.59
C HIS A 171 22.36 -1.51 -20.62
N GLU A 172 22.55 -0.22 -20.90
CA GLU A 172 21.46 0.76 -21.00
C GLU A 172 20.44 0.41 -22.10
N ILE A 173 20.92 -0.03 -23.26
CA ILE A 173 20.08 -0.52 -24.36
C ILE A 173 19.35 -1.79 -23.93
N GLY A 174 19.99 -2.66 -23.14
CA GLY A 174 19.41 -3.85 -22.52
C GLY A 174 18.14 -3.53 -21.74
N HIS A 175 18.15 -2.46 -20.93
CA HIS A 175 16.95 -2.00 -20.23
C HIS A 175 15.78 -1.68 -21.17
N VAL A 176 16.08 -1.03 -22.28
CA VAL A 176 15.07 -0.66 -23.28
C VAL A 176 14.55 -1.89 -24.03
N LYS A 177 15.44 -2.78 -24.47
CA LYS A 177 15.08 -3.98 -25.24
C LYS A 177 14.31 -5.01 -24.40
N LYS A 178 14.48 -5.00 -23.08
CA LYS A 178 13.71 -5.82 -22.12
C LYS A 178 12.51 -5.08 -21.53
N TYR A 179 12.22 -3.87 -22.00
CA TYR A 179 11.05 -3.07 -21.59
C TYR A 179 10.99 -2.80 -20.08
N HIS A 180 12.15 -2.73 -19.39
CA HIS A 180 12.19 -2.58 -17.93
C HIS A 180 11.45 -1.33 -17.44
N LEU A 181 11.48 -0.22 -18.18
CA LEU A 181 10.72 0.98 -17.83
C LEU A 181 9.20 0.74 -17.86
N ILE A 182 8.69 0.01 -18.85
CA ILE A 182 7.26 -0.36 -18.93
C ILE A 182 6.92 -1.32 -17.79
N LEU A 183 7.79 -2.29 -17.51
CA LEU A 183 7.59 -3.24 -16.41
C LEU A 183 7.57 -2.53 -15.05
N TYR A 184 8.38 -1.50 -14.83
CA TYR A 184 8.28 -0.67 -13.63
C TYR A 184 6.92 0.02 -13.53
N LEU A 185 6.41 0.60 -14.62
CA LEU A 185 5.08 1.21 -14.64
C LEU A 185 3.98 0.18 -14.30
N LEU A 186 4.07 -1.04 -14.84
CA LEU A 186 3.11 -2.12 -14.53
C LEU A 186 3.22 -2.62 -13.08
N LEU A 187 4.44 -2.65 -12.52
CA LEU A 187 4.67 -2.98 -11.11
C LEU A 187 4.12 -1.89 -10.17
N PHE A 188 4.22 -0.61 -10.54
CA PHE A 188 3.57 0.47 -9.80
C PHE A 188 2.04 0.41 -9.91
N LEU A 189 1.52 0.14 -11.12
CA LEU A 189 0.08 -0.03 -11.33
C LEU A 189 -0.48 -1.19 -10.51
N GLY A 190 0.24 -2.32 -10.42
CA GLY A 190 -0.23 -3.44 -9.61
C GLY A 190 -0.22 -3.15 -8.11
N PHE A 191 0.64 -2.25 -7.60
CA PHE A 191 0.50 -1.74 -6.23
C PHE A 191 -0.77 -0.90 -6.06
N SER A 192 -1.06 0.00 -7.01
CA SER A 192 -2.29 0.80 -6.98
C SER A 192 -3.54 -0.09 -6.98
N LEU A 193 -3.58 -1.13 -7.83
CA LEU A 193 -4.67 -2.11 -7.86
C LEU A 193 -4.81 -2.88 -6.55
N LEU A 194 -3.69 -3.25 -5.93
CA LEU A 194 -3.70 -3.92 -4.63
C LEU A 194 -4.19 -2.99 -3.52
N ALA A 195 -3.72 -1.75 -3.48
CA ALA A 195 -4.12 -0.77 -2.48
C ALA A 195 -5.62 -0.47 -2.59
N GLU A 196 -6.13 -0.32 -3.81
CA GLU A 196 -7.55 -0.12 -4.07
C GLU A 196 -8.39 -1.34 -3.66
N ALA A 197 -8.02 -2.54 -4.10
CA ALA A 197 -8.75 -3.75 -3.74
C ALA A 197 -8.73 -4.06 -2.22
N MET A 198 -7.79 -3.46 -1.48
CA MET A 198 -7.66 -3.64 -0.04
C MET A 198 -8.33 -2.54 0.78
N SER A 199 -8.77 -1.43 0.17
CA SER A 199 -9.29 -0.27 0.88
C SER A 199 -10.53 -0.63 1.72
N GLU A 200 -11.56 -1.19 1.09
CA GLU A 200 -12.82 -1.55 1.74
C GLU A 200 -12.66 -2.73 2.74
N PRO A 201 -11.99 -3.85 2.40
CA PRO A 201 -11.73 -4.91 3.39
C PRO A 201 -10.94 -4.42 4.60
N LEU A 202 -9.97 -3.51 4.41
CA LEU A 202 -9.20 -2.93 5.50
C LEU A 202 -10.06 -2.02 6.39
N HIS A 203 -10.91 -1.19 5.77
CA HIS A 203 -11.88 -0.36 6.47
C HIS A 203 -12.77 -1.21 7.40
N LEU A 204 -13.35 -2.28 6.84
CA LEU A 204 -14.20 -3.21 7.59
C LEU A 204 -13.43 -3.98 8.65
N LEU A 205 -12.18 -4.38 8.38
CA LEU A 205 -11.34 -5.04 9.38
C LEU A 205 -11.17 -4.15 10.61
N LEU A 206 -10.93 -2.85 10.44
CA LEU A 206 -10.78 -1.93 11.56
C LEU A 206 -12.09 -1.74 12.33
N LEU A 207 -13.21 -1.58 11.61
CA LEU A 207 -14.53 -1.40 12.20
C LEU A 207 -15.06 -2.68 12.89
N ASN A 208 -14.60 -3.86 12.50
CA ASN A 208 -15.04 -5.12 13.10
C ASN A 208 -14.19 -5.57 14.30
N ASN A 209 -13.41 -4.66 14.89
CA ASN A 209 -12.51 -4.96 15.99
C ASN A 209 -12.77 -4.06 17.20
N ASP A 210 -13.07 -4.66 18.36
CA ASP A 210 -13.40 -3.94 19.61
C ASP A 210 -12.32 -2.92 20.03
N TRP A 211 -11.04 -3.24 19.80
CA TRP A 211 -9.91 -2.37 20.18
C TRP A 211 -10.00 -0.98 19.53
N PHE A 212 -10.53 -0.89 18.30
CA PHE A 212 -10.68 0.35 17.58
C PHE A 212 -11.66 1.28 18.30
N TYR A 213 -12.81 0.75 18.72
CA TYR A 213 -13.81 1.53 19.44
C TYR A 213 -13.38 1.91 20.85
N HIS A 214 -12.67 1.05 21.57
CA HIS A 214 -12.08 1.44 22.86
C HIS A 214 -11.11 2.62 22.72
N LEU A 215 -10.28 2.62 21.67
CA LEU A 215 -9.36 3.73 21.41
C LEU A 215 -10.12 5.00 21.01
N LEU A 216 -11.18 4.87 20.19
CA LEU A 216 -12.05 5.97 19.79
C LEU A 216 -12.69 6.65 21.01
N ILE A 217 -13.26 5.86 21.92
CA ILE A 217 -13.89 6.37 23.14
C ILE A 217 -12.87 7.06 24.06
N ARG A 218 -11.69 6.48 24.25
CA ARG A 218 -10.65 7.02 25.16
C ARG A 218 -9.97 8.27 24.63
N SER A 219 -9.71 8.33 23.33
CA SER A 219 -8.93 9.42 22.73
C SER A 219 -9.75 10.69 22.48
N GLN A 220 -11.09 10.60 22.46
CA GLN A 220 -11.99 11.69 22.08
C GLN A 220 -11.71 12.28 20.69
N ILE A 221 -10.99 11.56 19.84
CA ILE A 221 -10.75 11.92 18.45
C ILE A 221 -11.95 11.44 17.63
N SER A 222 -12.39 12.23 16.65
CA SER A 222 -13.45 11.84 15.72
C SER A 222 -13.10 10.52 15.02
N GLY A 223 -14.06 9.59 14.96
CA GLY A 223 -13.85 8.24 14.42
C GLY A 223 -13.23 8.24 13.03
N ASP A 224 -13.70 9.09 12.13
CA ASP A 224 -13.21 9.20 10.75
C ASP A 224 -11.71 9.53 10.68
N LYS A 225 -11.21 10.36 11.60
CA LYS A 225 -9.78 10.72 11.64
C LYS A 225 -8.92 9.56 12.14
N LEU A 226 -9.38 8.84 13.15
CA LEU A 226 -8.67 7.65 13.64
C LEU A 226 -8.66 6.55 12.58
N LEU A 227 -9.80 6.31 11.96
CA LEU A 227 -9.96 5.32 10.91
C LEU A 227 -9.01 5.62 9.74
N THR A 228 -9.10 6.84 9.19
CA THR A 228 -8.20 7.31 8.12
C THR A 228 -6.73 7.19 8.52
N PHE A 229 -6.37 7.51 9.77
CA PHE A 229 -4.99 7.40 10.25
C PHE A 229 -4.49 5.95 10.25
N PHE A 230 -5.26 5.00 10.78
CA PHE A 230 -4.86 3.59 10.81
C PHE A 230 -4.84 2.97 9.42
N GLU A 231 -5.83 3.28 8.58
CA GLU A 231 -5.84 2.87 7.17
C GLU A 231 -4.59 3.37 6.45
N ALA A 232 -4.30 4.67 6.55
CA ALA A 232 -3.11 5.26 5.95
C ALA A 232 -1.81 4.65 6.50
N ALA A 233 -1.72 4.39 7.80
CA ALA A 233 -0.56 3.78 8.42
C ALA A 233 -0.33 2.34 7.94
N ILE A 234 -1.39 1.54 7.83
CA ILE A 234 -1.33 0.16 7.35
C ILE A 234 -0.98 0.12 5.87
N VAL A 235 -1.65 0.92 5.03
CA VAL A 235 -1.35 1.04 3.60
C VAL A 235 0.09 1.53 3.39
N PHE A 236 0.56 2.49 4.19
CA PHE A 236 1.94 2.97 4.15
C PHE A 236 2.94 1.86 4.52
N LEU A 237 2.65 1.04 5.53
CA LEU A 237 3.50 -0.10 5.87
C LEU A 237 3.53 -1.12 4.73
N ILE A 238 2.37 -1.46 4.14
CA ILE A 238 2.28 -2.36 2.98
C ILE A 238 3.09 -1.78 1.81
N MET A 239 2.99 -0.47 1.55
CA MET A 239 3.78 0.23 0.56
C MET A 239 5.29 0.05 0.83
N LEU A 240 5.76 0.29 2.06
CA LEU A 240 7.18 0.11 2.38
C LEU A 240 7.65 -1.32 2.09
N LEU A 241 6.87 -2.33 2.50
CA LEU A 241 7.20 -3.74 2.26
C LEU A 241 7.19 -4.08 0.77
N TYR A 242 6.16 -3.64 0.05
CA TYR A 242 6.01 -3.86 -1.37
C TYR A 242 7.19 -3.29 -2.16
N PHE A 243 7.51 -2.02 -1.97
CA PHE A 243 8.57 -1.37 -2.72
C PHE A 243 9.95 -1.93 -2.33
N ARG A 244 10.18 -2.14 -1.03
CA ARG A 244 11.49 -2.61 -0.52
C ARG A 244 11.84 -4.04 -0.92
N PHE A 245 10.85 -4.94 -0.94
CA PHE A 245 11.08 -6.37 -1.12
C PHE A 245 10.62 -6.86 -2.50
N LEU A 246 9.36 -6.59 -2.89
CA LEU A 246 8.79 -7.07 -4.14
C LEU A 246 9.34 -6.29 -5.33
N LEU A 247 9.16 -4.97 -5.36
CA LEU A 247 9.72 -4.14 -6.43
C LEU A 247 11.25 -4.22 -6.43
N GLY A 248 11.88 -4.14 -5.25
CA GLY A 248 13.32 -4.31 -5.11
C GLY A 248 13.84 -5.64 -5.68
N TYR A 249 13.08 -6.73 -5.57
CA TYR A 249 13.42 -7.99 -6.23
C TYR A 249 13.46 -7.83 -7.75
N PHE A 250 12.44 -7.23 -8.36
CA PHE A 250 12.40 -7.04 -9.81
C PHE A 250 13.51 -6.11 -10.30
N ILE A 251 13.71 -4.96 -9.65
CA ILE A 251 14.77 -4.00 -10.03
C ILE A 251 16.13 -4.71 -10.08
N ARG A 252 16.50 -5.44 -9.02
CA ARG A 252 17.79 -6.16 -8.97
C ARG A 252 17.91 -7.19 -10.10
N ASN A 253 16.85 -7.93 -10.41
CA ASN A 253 16.90 -8.93 -11.48
C ASN A 253 16.91 -8.29 -12.88
N PHE A 254 16.28 -7.13 -13.06
CA PHE A 254 16.32 -6.34 -14.29
C PHE A 254 17.73 -5.80 -14.56
N GLU A 255 18.45 -5.34 -13.53
CA GLU A 255 19.88 -4.98 -13.65
C GLU A 255 20.69 -6.14 -14.23
N ARG A 256 20.50 -7.36 -13.70
CA ARG A 256 21.17 -8.55 -14.25
C ARG A 256 20.71 -8.84 -15.68
N GLN A 257 19.43 -8.71 -16.01
CA GLN A 257 18.98 -8.90 -17.39
C GLN A 257 19.59 -7.89 -18.36
N ALA A 258 19.78 -6.64 -17.92
CA ALA A 258 20.44 -5.60 -18.69
C ALA A 258 21.94 -5.89 -18.84
N ASP A 259 22.63 -6.32 -17.78
CA ASP A 259 24.03 -6.78 -17.83
C ASP A 259 24.23 -7.87 -18.88
N LEU A 260 23.32 -8.85 -18.94
CA LEU A 260 23.41 -9.95 -19.90
C LEU A 260 23.26 -9.50 -21.37
N TYR A 261 22.83 -8.26 -21.64
CA TYR A 261 22.73 -7.76 -23.01
C TYR A 261 24.10 -7.64 -23.71
N VAL A 262 25.19 -7.53 -22.95
CA VAL A 262 26.56 -7.51 -23.51
C VAL A 262 26.91 -8.75 -24.31
N PHE A 263 26.38 -9.92 -23.93
CA PHE A 263 26.58 -11.16 -24.69
C PHE A 263 25.93 -11.11 -26.08
N LYS A 264 24.87 -10.30 -26.24
CA LYS A 264 24.26 -10.07 -27.54
C LYS A 264 25.07 -9.04 -28.34
N ALA A 265 25.46 -7.94 -27.69
CA ALA A 265 26.08 -6.77 -28.32
C ALA A 265 27.57 -6.96 -28.66
N GLN A 266 28.37 -7.47 -27.71
CA GLN A 266 29.84 -7.56 -27.79
C GLN A 266 30.36 -9.00 -27.68
N LYS A 267 29.49 -10.00 -27.48
CA LYS A 267 29.80 -11.44 -27.35
C LYS A 267 30.57 -11.86 -26.10
N THR A 268 31.08 -10.91 -25.32
CA THR A 268 31.77 -11.15 -24.06
C THR A 268 31.35 -10.11 -23.03
N ALA A 269 31.43 -10.46 -21.74
CA ALA A 269 31.20 -9.57 -20.62
C ALA A 269 32.46 -8.80 -20.18
N PHE A 270 33.64 -9.12 -20.73
CA PHE A 270 34.91 -8.58 -20.26
C PHE A 270 34.97 -7.04 -20.20
N PRO A 271 34.54 -6.28 -21.25
CA PRO A 271 34.53 -4.82 -21.18
C PRO A 271 33.59 -4.25 -20.10
N LEU A 272 32.44 -4.89 -19.85
CA LEU A 272 31.52 -4.47 -18.79
C LEU A 272 32.08 -4.77 -17.40
N ILE A 273 32.78 -5.90 -17.22
CA ILE A 273 33.44 -6.21 -15.96
C ILE A 273 34.54 -5.19 -15.66
N ARG A 274 35.35 -4.81 -16.67
CA ARG A 274 36.37 -3.77 -16.52
C ARG A 274 35.77 -2.41 -16.17
N SER A 275 34.68 -2.02 -16.83
CA SER A 275 34.00 -0.75 -16.51
C SER A 275 33.44 -0.76 -15.08
N PHE A 276 32.88 -1.88 -14.62
CA PHE A 276 32.43 -2.06 -13.24
C PHE A 276 33.55 -1.94 -12.22
N GLU A 277 34.71 -2.56 -12.43
CA GLU A 277 35.85 -2.43 -11.51
C GLU A 277 36.38 -0.99 -11.47
N LYS A 278 36.45 -0.28 -12.61
CA LYS A 278 36.80 1.15 -12.67
C LYS A 278 35.80 2.02 -11.91
N ILE A 279 34.51 1.84 -12.16
CA ILE A 279 33.42 2.58 -11.48
C ILE A 279 33.48 2.33 -9.98
N ALA A 280 33.70 1.07 -9.56
CA ALA A 280 33.80 0.69 -8.16
C ALA A 280 34.98 1.37 -7.46
N ALA A 281 36.16 1.39 -8.10
CA ALA A 281 37.36 2.03 -7.57
C ALA A 281 37.19 3.56 -7.46
N MET A 282 36.75 4.20 -8.54
CA MET A 282 36.61 5.66 -8.61
C MET A 282 35.48 6.21 -7.72
N SER A 283 34.47 5.38 -7.41
CA SER A 283 33.35 5.77 -6.54
C SER A 283 33.61 5.48 -5.05
N GLY A 284 34.86 5.24 -4.64
CA GLY A 284 35.25 5.00 -3.25
C GLY A 284 35.21 3.53 -2.84
N ASN A 285 35.71 2.64 -3.70
CA ASN A 285 35.82 1.18 -3.46
C ASN A 285 34.49 0.52 -3.06
N ILE A 286 33.43 0.81 -3.82
CA ILE A 286 32.06 0.37 -3.51
C ILE A 286 31.75 -1.05 -3.98
N ARG A 287 32.74 -1.81 -4.44
CA ARG A 287 32.59 -3.14 -5.06
C ARG A 287 31.68 -4.09 -4.27
N HIS A 288 31.80 -4.08 -2.95
CA HIS A 288 31.07 -4.97 -2.03
C HIS A 288 29.88 -4.30 -1.34
N LYS A 289 29.60 -3.01 -1.61
CA LYS A 289 28.42 -2.34 -1.04
C LYS A 289 27.17 -2.81 -1.76
N LYS A 290 26.16 -3.23 -0.97
CA LYS A 290 24.86 -3.67 -1.49
C LYS A 290 23.81 -2.59 -1.25
N ASN A 291 22.81 -2.54 -2.12
CA ASN A 291 21.63 -1.71 -1.96
C ASN A 291 20.38 -2.58 -2.16
N TRP A 292 19.22 -2.09 -1.74
CA TRP A 292 17.96 -2.78 -1.97
C TRP A 292 17.53 -2.78 -3.45
N HIS A 293 18.00 -1.81 -4.24
CA HIS A 293 17.67 -1.72 -5.66
C HIS A 293 18.71 -2.34 -6.61
N HIS A 294 19.97 -2.40 -6.20
CA HIS A 294 21.05 -2.95 -7.03
C HIS A 294 21.76 -4.06 -6.30
N PHE A 295 22.04 -5.15 -7.01
CA PHE A 295 23.06 -6.09 -6.56
C PHE A 295 24.39 -5.35 -6.38
N GLY A 296 25.23 -5.82 -5.45
CA GLY A 296 26.58 -5.28 -5.34
C GLY A 296 27.34 -5.50 -6.64
N ILE A 297 28.25 -4.60 -7.00
CA ILE A 297 29.01 -4.69 -8.25
C ILE A 297 29.75 -6.03 -8.35
N GLY A 298 30.36 -6.50 -7.26
CA GLY A 298 30.99 -7.82 -7.23
C GLY A 298 30.03 -9.00 -7.49
N GLU A 299 28.76 -8.90 -7.08
CA GLU A 299 27.74 -9.93 -7.36
C GLU A 299 27.30 -9.92 -8.83
N ARG A 300 27.32 -8.75 -9.47
CA ARG A 300 27.04 -8.59 -10.91
C ARG A 300 28.18 -9.16 -11.74
N ILE A 301 29.43 -8.84 -11.37
CA ILE A 301 30.64 -9.39 -12.00
C ILE A 301 30.64 -10.92 -11.92
N ALA A 302 30.49 -11.48 -10.71
CA ALA A 302 30.47 -12.94 -10.55
C ALA A 302 29.35 -13.62 -11.35
N PHE A 303 28.21 -12.95 -11.52
CA PHE A 303 27.11 -13.46 -12.33
C PHE A 303 27.41 -13.41 -13.83
N LEU A 304 28.08 -12.35 -14.31
CA LEU A 304 28.56 -12.23 -15.68
C LEU A 304 29.59 -13.31 -16.00
N GLU A 305 30.59 -13.53 -15.15
CA GLU A 305 31.59 -14.59 -15.29
C GLU A 305 30.94 -15.97 -15.35
N LYS A 306 29.93 -16.22 -14.51
CA LYS A 306 29.15 -17.46 -14.53
C LYS A 306 28.40 -17.66 -15.86
N CYS A 307 27.95 -16.58 -16.50
CA CYS A 307 27.26 -16.62 -17.79
C CYS A 307 28.24 -16.76 -18.96
N GLU A 308 29.41 -16.14 -18.89
CA GLU A 308 30.50 -16.31 -19.85
C GLU A 308 30.94 -17.77 -19.93
N ASN A 309 31.15 -18.41 -18.77
CA ASN A 309 31.56 -19.82 -18.68
C ASN A 309 30.46 -20.80 -19.08
N ASN A 310 29.18 -20.42 -18.92
CA ASN A 310 28.05 -21.28 -19.29
C ASN A 310 26.87 -20.43 -19.78
N PRO A 311 26.73 -20.26 -21.11
CA PRO A 311 25.66 -19.46 -21.72
C PRO A 311 24.24 -19.91 -21.38
N ARG A 312 24.04 -21.15 -20.89
CA ARG A 312 22.73 -21.63 -20.41
C ARG A 312 22.18 -20.76 -19.28
N ASN A 313 23.06 -20.21 -18.44
CA ASN A 313 22.68 -19.35 -17.31
C ASN A 313 21.94 -18.08 -17.76
N ILE A 314 22.22 -17.58 -18.97
CA ILE A 314 21.54 -16.42 -19.56
C ILE A 314 20.05 -16.74 -19.74
N ARG A 315 19.74 -17.86 -20.41
CA ARG A 315 18.35 -18.29 -20.67
C ARG A 315 17.61 -18.66 -19.39
N LEU A 316 18.30 -19.28 -18.43
CA LEU A 316 17.71 -19.63 -17.14
C LEU A 316 17.33 -18.39 -16.33
N HIS A 317 18.17 -17.35 -16.35
CA HIS A 317 17.85 -16.09 -15.67
C HIS A 317 16.68 -15.36 -16.34
N ASP A 318 16.67 -15.29 -17.68
CA ASP A 318 15.55 -14.73 -18.42
C ASP A 318 14.23 -15.45 -18.11
N TRP A 319 14.24 -16.79 -18.12
CA TRP A 319 13.07 -17.60 -17.78
C TRP A 319 12.61 -17.35 -16.34
N LYS A 320 13.53 -17.33 -15.37
CA LYS A 320 13.24 -17.03 -13.97
C LYS A 320 12.50 -15.69 -13.83
N VAL A 321 12.97 -14.64 -14.49
CA VAL A 321 12.34 -13.32 -14.40
C VAL A 321 10.96 -13.33 -15.05
N SER A 322 10.81 -13.92 -16.24
CA SER A 322 9.51 -14.06 -16.90
C SER A 322 8.50 -14.83 -16.05
N CYS A 323 8.90 -15.95 -15.45
CA CYS A 323 8.05 -16.70 -14.53
C CYS A 323 7.69 -15.89 -13.28
N SER A 324 8.64 -15.14 -12.71
CA SER A 324 8.38 -14.28 -11.56
C SER A 324 7.35 -13.19 -11.88
N LEU A 325 7.43 -12.58 -13.07
CA LEU A 325 6.46 -11.60 -13.54
C LEU A 325 5.08 -12.24 -13.75
N ALA A 326 5.01 -13.42 -14.37
CA ALA A 326 3.75 -14.13 -14.57
C ALA A 326 3.05 -14.47 -13.25
N VAL A 327 3.82 -14.99 -12.28
CA VAL A 327 3.32 -15.26 -10.92
C VAL A 327 2.84 -13.98 -10.25
N TYR A 328 3.61 -12.90 -10.34
CA TYR A 328 3.23 -11.60 -9.78
C TYR A 328 1.90 -11.10 -10.35
N PHE A 329 1.75 -11.04 -11.68
CA PHE A 329 0.52 -10.55 -12.29
C PHE A 329 -0.67 -11.45 -11.97
N PHE A 330 -0.47 -12.77 -11.95
CA PHE A 330 -1.51 -13.70 -11.53
C PHE A 330 -1.96 -13.45 -10.08
N LEU A 331 -1.02 -13.30 -9.15
CA LEU A 331 -1.35 -13.08 -7.73
C LEU A 331 -2.05 -11.75 -7.49
N ILE A 332 -1.60 -10.67 -8.15
CA ILE A 332 -2.27 -9.36 -8.05
C ILE A 332 -3.69 -9.44 -8.62
N SER A 333 -3.86 -9.98 -9.83
CA SER A 333 -5.18 -10.07 -10.45
C SER A 333 -6.14 -10.99 -9.67
N ALA A 334 -5.67 -12.17 -9.25
CA ALA A 334 -6.48 -13.12 -8.50
C ALA A 334 -6.79 -12.59 -7.09
N GLY A 335 -5.82 -11.94 -6.43
CA GLY A 335 -6.00 -11.31 -5.13
C GLY A 335 -7.02 -10.17 -5.19
N SER A 336 -6.83 -9.21 -6.09
CA SER A 336 -7.79 -8.12 -6.28
C SER A 336 -9.19 -8.65 -6.60
N TRP A 337 -9.31 -9.64 -7.51
CA TRP A 337 -10.60 -10.25 -7.81
C TRP A 337 -11.23 -10.91 -6.58
N SER A 338 -10.49 -11.73 -5.84
CA SER A 338 -10.99 -12.40 -4.64
C SER A 338 -11.46 -11.43 -3.56
N LEU A 339 -10.80 -10.28 -3.42
CA LEU A 339 -11.15 -9.27 -2.43
C LEU A 339 -12.45 -8.54 -2.80
N HIS A 340 -12.66 -8.27 -4.09
CA HIS A 340 -13.92 -7.70 -4.58
C HIS A 340 -15.13 -8.65 -4.44
N GLN A 341 -14.91 -9.94 -4.21
CA GLN A 341 -15.99 -10.91 -3.99
C GLN A 341 -16.44 -11.02 -2.53
N LEU A 342 -15.82 -10.27 -1.60
CA LEU A 342 -16.21 -10.29 -0.19
C LEU A 342 -17.59 -9.63 0.00
N ASP A 343 -18.45 -10.27 0.80
CA ASP A 343 -19.76 -9.73 1.18
C ASP A 343 -19.58 -8.66 2.27
N THR A 344 -19.48 -7.41 1.82
CA THR A 344 -19.17 -6.26 2.67
C THR A 344 -20.37 -5.78 3.48
N GLU A 345 -21.60 -6.04 3.02
CA GLU A 345 -22.84 -5.67 3.73
C GLU A 345 -22.96 -6.41 5.07
N LYS A 346 -22.76 -7.72 5.07
CA LYS A 346 -22.84 -8.53 6.30
C LYS A 346 -21.75 -8.15 7.31
N LEU A 347 -20.58 -7.75 6.84
CA LEU A 347 -19.47 -7.30 7.69
C LEU A 347 -19.74 -5.93 8.29
N TYR A 348 -20.46 -5.06 7.58
CA TYR A 348 -20.85 -3.74 8.08
C TYR A 348 -21.86 -3.84 9.25
N ASP A 349 -22.86 -4.72 9.16
CA ASP A 349 -23.84 -4.93 10.24
C ASP A 349 -23.18 -5.36 11.56
N SER A 350 -22.09 -6.13 11.48
CA SER A 350 -21.29 -6.54 12.65
C SER A 350 -20.64 -5.35 13.36
N SER A 351 -20.19 -4.33 12.62
CA SER A 351 -19.47 -3.17 13.18
C SER A 351 -20.31 -2.37 14.18
N GLN A 352 -21.62 -2.22 13.92
CA GLN A 352 -22.52 -1.50 14.84
C GLN A 352 -22.62 -2.21 16.20
N ALA A 353 -22.63 -3.56 16.20
CA ALA A 353 -22.65 -4.34 17.42
C ALA A 353 -21.36 -4.16 18.24
N HIS A 354 -20.20 -4.10 17.56
CA HIS A 354 -18.91 -3.83 18.19
C HIS A 354 -18.83 -2.43 18.83
N TYR A 355 -19.38 -1.40 18.16
CA TYR A 355 -19.45 -0.06 18.74
C TYR A 355 -20.30 -0.03 20.01
N VAL A 356 -21.52 -0.58 19.96
CA VAL A 356 -22.42 -0.61 21.12
C VAL A 356 -21.78 -1.39 22.28
N LYS A 357 -21.10 -2.50 21.99
CA LYS A 357 -20.35 -3.28 22.97
C LYS A 357 -19.28 -2.43 23.68
N ALA A 358 -18.40 -1.79 22.92
CA ALA A 358 -17.32 -0.98 23.48
C ALA A 358 -17.84 0.19 24.33
N VAL A 359 -18.95 0.82 23.92
CA VAL A 359 -19.61 1.88 24.71
C VAL A 359 -20.14 1.34 26.04
N LEU A 360 -20.81 0.18 26.03
CA LEU A 360 -21.34 -0.43 27.25
C LEU A 360 -20.22 -0.88 28.18
N GLU A 361 -19.12 -1.41 27.66
CA GLU A 361 -17.95 -1.80 28.45
C GLU A 361 -17.29 -0.58 29.12
N GLU A 362 -17.13 0.54 28.42
CA GLU A 362 -16.62 1.77 29.02
C GLU A 362 -17.57 2.29 30.11
N LYS A 363 -18.89 2.28 29.86
CA LYS A 363 -19.90 2.68 30.85
C LYS A 363 -19.88 1.79 32.10
N LEU A 364 -19.66 0.49 31.93
CA LEU A 364 -19.51 -0.46 33.03
C LEU A 364 -18.17 -0.32 33.76
N GLN A 365 -17.12 0.20 33.13
CA GLN A 365 -15.89 0.56 33.85
C GLN A 365 -16.11 1.76 34.77
N GLN A 366 -16.93 2.72 34.36
CA GLN A 366 -17.25 3.92 35.14
C GLN A 366 -18.30 3.63 36.23
N GLU A 367 -19.32 2.84 35.90
CA GLU A 367 -20.44 2.48 36.78
C GLU A 367 -20.69 0.97 36.79
N PRO A 368 -19.84 0.17 37.49
CA PRO A 368 -19.86 -1.30 37.41
C PRO A 368 -21.15 -1.97 37.87
N GLU A 369 -21.87 -1.32 38.80
CA GLU A 369 -23.09 -1.84 39.43
C GLU A 369 -24.36 -1.22 38.83
N ASN A 370 -24.27 -0.44 37.75
CA ASN A 370 -25.44 0.14 37.12
C ASN A 370 -26.27 -0.94 36.39
N SER A 371 -27.43 -1.27 36.96
CA SER A 371 -28.38 -2.24 36.43
C SER A 371 -28.70 -2.06 34.95
N ARG A 372 -28.85 -0.80 34.51
CA ARG A 372 -29.27 -0.48 33.15
C ARG A 372 -28.19 -0.84 32.14
N TRP A 373 -26.93 -0.51 32.44
CA TRP A 373 -25.81 -0.87 31.57
C TRP A 373 -25.58 -2.37 31.54
N LEU A 374 -25.68 -3.04 32.69
CA LEU A 374 -25.56 -4.49 32.78
C LEU A 374 -26.68 -5.23 32.02
N LYS A 375 -27.92 -4.74 32.11
CA LYS A 375 -29.04 -5.27 31.31
C LYS A 375 -28.77 -5.12 29.82
N LEU A 376 -28.47 -3.91 29.35
CA LEU A 376 -28.21 -3.63 27.94
C LEU A 376 -27.01 -4.45 27.40
N PHE A 377 -25.97 -4.62 28.22
CA PHE A 377 -24.84 -5.47 27.89
C PHE A 377 -25.25 -6.94 27.77
N GLY A 378 -26.08 -7.44 28.70
CA GLY A 378 -26.65 -8.78 28.65
C GLY A 378 -27.50 -9.01 27.39
N ASP A 379 -28.37 -8.06 27.04
CA ASP A 379 -29.20 -8.11 25.83
C ASP A 379 -28.34 -8.16 24.56
N LEU A 380 -27.27 -7.37 24.50
CA LEU A 380 -26.33 -7.36 23.38
C LEU A 380 -25.57 -8.70 23.28
N MET A 381 -25.06 -9.23 24.39
CA MET A 381 -24.35 -10.52 24.42
C MET A 381 -25.28 -11.65 23.98
N LEU A 382 -26.54 -11.63 24.42
CA LEU A 382 -27.55 -12.60 24.02
C LEU A 382 -27.84 -12.54 22.52
N LYS A 383 -28.00 -11.33 21.96
CA LYS A 383 -28.18 -11.12 20.51
C LYS A 383 -26.98 -11.62 19.70
N ASN A 384 -25.76 -11.46 20.23
CA ASN A 384 -24.52 -11.95 19.62
C ASN A 384 -24.27 -13.45 19.84
N GLY A 385 -25.13 -14.13 20.61
CA GLY A 385 -25.06 -15.57 20.85
C GLY A 385 -24.15 -16.00 22.02
N ASP A 386 -23.58 -15.06 22.78
CA ASP A 386 -22.83 -15.36 24.00
C ASP A 386 -23.78 -15.46 25.21
N GLU A 387 -24.46 -16.59 25.30
CA GLU A 387 -25.46 -16.89 26.35
C GLU A 387 -24.85 -16.87 27.76
N SER A 388 -23.57 -17.22 27.90
CA SER A 388 -22.88 -17.25 29.20
C SER A 388 -22.57 -15.84 29.69
N ALA A 389 -22.01 -14.99 28.83
CA ALA A 389 -21.75 -13.59 29.17
C ALA A 389 -23.07 -12.83 29.45
N ALA A 390 -24.12 -13.12 28.67
CA ALA A 390 -25.45 -12.57 28.90
C ALA A 390 -25.99 -12.92 30.29
N LEU A 391 -25.92 -14.20 30.66
CA LEU A 391 -26.41 -14.66 31.97
C LEU A 391 -25.64 -14.00 33.12
N GLN A 392 -24.30 -13.93 33.03
CA GLN A 392 -23.48 -13.27 34.05
C GLN A 392 -23.81 -11.78 34.20
N ALA A 393 -24.09 -11.09 33.09
CA ALA A 393 -24.49 -9.68 33.11
C ALA A 393 -25.86 -9.50 33.77
N TYR A 394 -26.84 -10.35 33.42
CA TYR A 394 -28.16 -10.33 34.05
C TYR A 394 -28.10 -10.65 35.55
N GLU A 395 -27.26 -11.59 35.98
CA GLU A 395 -27.08 -11.92 37.40
C GLU A 395 -26.53 -10.74 38.21
N LYS A 396 -25.58 -10.00 37.64
CA LYS A 396 -25.09 -8.77 38.27
C LYS A 396 -26.18 -7.71 38.29
N ALA A 397 -26.92 -7.53 37.20
CA ALA A 397 -28.00 -6.55 37.09
C ALA A 397 -29.14 -6.81 38.10
N LEU A 398 -29.42 -8.07 38.44
CA LEU A 398 -30.45 -8.43 39.43
C LEU A 398 -30.10 -8.05 40.87
N ARG A 399 -28.84 -7.76 41.17
CA ARG A 399 -28.40 -7.37 42.53
C ARG A 399 -28.83 -5.95 42.89
N SER A 400 -29.03 -5.09 41.89
CA SER A 400 -29.54 -3.74 42.09
C SER A 400 -31.06 -3.73 42.19
N LEU A 401 -31.60 -3.10 43.23
CA LEU A 401 -33.03 -2.90 43.41
C LEU A 401 -33.43 -1.49 42.94
N PRO A 402 -34.66 -1.32 42.39
CA PRO A 402 -35.66 -2.35 42.10
C PRO A 402 -35.35 -3.15 40.82
N VAL A 403 -35.67 -4.45 40.84
CA VAL A 403 -35.50 -5.34 39.68
C VAL A 403 -36.53 -4.98 38.60
N SER A 404 -36.05 -4.70 37.38
CA SER A 404 -36.92 -4.49 36.23
C SER A 404 -37.66 -5.77 35.84
N SER A 405 -38.96 -5.66 35.54
CA SER A 405 -39.78 -6.76 35.01
C SER A 405 -39.22 -7.33 33.71
N GLU A 406 -38.68 -6.46 32.86
CA GLU A 406 -38.07 -6.83 31.57
C GLU A 406 -36.78 -7.63 31.76
N LEU A 407 -35.91 -7.23 32.69
CA LEU A 407 -34.68 -7.96 33.02
C LEU A 407 -34.99 -9.36 33.55
N ALA A 408 -35.94 -9.47 34.50
CA ALA A 408 -36.38 -10.75 35.03
C ALA A 408 -36.99 -11.64 33.94
N ASN A 409 -37.75 -11.05 33.01
CA ASN A 409 -38.28 -11.76 31.86
C ASN A 409 -37.20 -12.29 30.92
N ASN A 410 -36.28 -11.42 30.47
CA ASN A 410 -35.20 -11.79 29.53
C ASN A 410 -34.31 -12.90 30.10
N MET A 411 -33.98 -12.80 31.40
CA MET A 411 -33.21 -13.85 32.07
C MET A 411 -33.99 -15.16 32.23
N ALA A 412 -35.29 -15.10 32.55
CA ALA A 412 -36.14 -16.29 32.58
C ALA A 412 -36.19 -16.98 31.21
N TRP A 413 -36.38 -16.20 30.15
CA TRP A 413 -36.37 -16.70 28.78
C TRP A 413 -35.04 -17.37 28.42
N LEU A 414 -33.90 -16.75 28.76
CA LEU A 414 -32.58 -17.32 28.54
C LEU A 414 -32.40 -18.67 29.28
N LEU A 415 -32.77 -18.74 30.56
CA LEU A 415 -32.69 -19.97 31.36
C LEU A 415 -33.60 -21.10 30.85
N LEU A 416 -34.61 -20.80 30.02
CA LEU A 416 -35.48 -21.80 29.39
C LEU A 416 -34.96 -22.22 28.01
N THR A 417 -34.46 -21.26 27.23
CA THR A 417 -34.20 -21.43 25.80
C THR A 417 -32.74 -21.56 25.40
N ALA A 418 -31.79 -21.33 26.33
CA ALA A 418 -30.35 -21.40 26.07
C ALA A 418 -29.96 -22.64 25.25
N LYS A 419 -29.18 -22.47 24.19
CA LYS A 419 -28.64 -23.56 23.39
C LYS A 419 -27.75 -24.47 24.24
N ASN A 420 -26.94 -23.88 25.12
CA ASN A 420 -26.19 -24.65 26.09
C ASN A 420 -27.10 -25.13 27.24
N ARG A 421 -27.35 -26.45 27.29
CA ARG A 421 -28.20 -27.07 28.30
C ARG A 421 -27.71 -26.85 29.73
N SER A 422 -26.40 -26.63 29.95
CA SER A 422 -25.88 -26.38 31.30
C SER A 422 -26.31 -25.02 31.87
N LEU A 423 -26.73 -24.08 31.02
CA LEU A 423 -27.24 -22.78 31.44
C LEU A 423 -28.73 -22.82 31.76
N ARG A 424 -29.42 -23.94 31.47
CA ARG A 424 -30.86 -24.03 31.68
C ARG A 424 -31.18 -24.32 33.15
N ASP A 425 -32.09 -23.54 33.70
CA ASP A 425 -32.62 -23.75 35.05
C ASP A 425 -34.11 -23.39 35.05
N PRO A 426 -34.99 -24.38 34.75
CA PRO A 426 -36.43 -24.15 34.70
C PRO A 426 -37.01 -23.64 36.02
N VAL A 427 -36.48 -24.09 37.16
CA VAL A 427 -37.00 -23.75 38.48
C VAL A 427 -36.73 -22.27 38.77
N ARG A 428 -35.49 -21.82 38.53
CA ARG A 428 -35.12 -20.41 38.68
C ARG A 428 -35.82 -19.53 37.65
N ALA A 429 -35.95 -19.99 36.41
CA ALA A 429 -36.69 -19.28 35.36
C ALA A 429 -38.15 -19.02 35.76
N LEU A 430 -38.83 -20.01 36.37
CA LEU A 430 -40.20 -19.84 36.84
C LEU A 430 -40.32 -18.78 37.95
N GLY A 431 -39.35 -18.73 38.88
CA GLY A 431 -39.30 -17.70 39.90
C GLY A 431 -39.20 -16.29 39.31
N LEU A 432 -38.29 -16.12 38.34
CA LEU A 432 -38.07 -14.85 37.64
C LEU A 432 -39.28 -14.44 36.78
N ALA A 433 -39.85 -15.37 36.01
CA ALA A 433 -41.02 -15.11 35.17
C ALA A 433 -42.26 -14.74 36.00
N ARG A 434 -42.48 -15.40 37.14
CA ARG A 434 -43.55 -15.02 38.08
C ARG A 434 -43.32 -13.63 38.66
N SER A 435 -42.06 -13.26 38.94
CA SER A 435 -41.71 -11.93 39.41
C SER A 435 -41.98 -10.88 38.33
N ALA A 436 -41.59 -11.13 37.08
CA ALA A 436 -41.83 -10.23 35.95
C ALA A 436 -43.33 -9.99 35.71
N ALA A 437 -44.12 -11.07 35.67
CA ALA A 437 -45.56 -11.02 35.42
C ALA A 437 -46.38 -10.32 36.51
N ARG A 438 -45.84 -10.16 37.72
CA ARG A 438 -46.47 -9.35 38.79
C ARG A 438 -46.47 -7.86 38.48
N PHE A 439 -45.51 -7.40 37.69
CA PHE A 439 -45.29 -5.97 37.41
C PHE A 439 -45.53 -5.61 35.94
N SER A 440 -45.72 -6.58 35.05
CA SER A 440 -45.99 -6.37 33.62
C SER A 440 -46.86 -7.50 33.07
N GLU A 441 -48.02 -7.16 32.53
CA GLU A 441 -48.96 -8.09 31.87
C GLU A 441 -48.81 -8.06 30.33
N GLN A 442 -47.66 -7.62 29.81
CA GLN A 442 -47.40 -7.61 28.37
C GLN A 442 -47.32 -9.06 27.85
N GLY A 443 -47.84 -9.31 26.63
CA GLY A 443 -47.93 -10.66 26.05
C GLY A 443 -46.62 -11.45 26.15
N TYR A 444 -45.50 -10.92 25.66
CA TYR A 444 -44.21 -11.64 25.72
C TYR A 444 -43.74 -12.02 27.16
N VAL A 445 -44.20 -11.31 28.19
CA VAL A 445 -43.93 -11.65 29.60
C VAL A 445 -44.77 -12.83 30.04
N LEU A 446 -46.03 -12.85 29.63
CA LEU A 446 -46.96 -13.95 29.89
C LEU A 446 -46.59 -15.21 29.09
N ASP A 447 -46.09 -15.08 27.85
CA ASP A 447 -45.53 -16.18 27.05
C ASP A 447 -44.33 -16.83 27.75
N THR A 448 -43.42 -16.00 28.28
CA THR A 448 -42.26 -16.46 29.02
C THR A 448 -42.70 -17.18 30.30
N LEU A 449 -43.70 -16.66 31.01
CA LEU A 449 -44.30 -17.32 32.18
C LEU A 449 -44.97 -18.65 31.82
N ALA A 450 -45.75 -18.71 30.74
CA ALA A 450 -46.39 -19.94 30.27
C ALA A 450 -45.34 -21.00 29.92
N THR A 451 -44.28 -20.61 29.21
CA THR A 451 -43.14 -21.46 28.86
C THR A 451 -42.43 -21.97 30.13
N ALA A 452 -42.22 -21.10 31.12
CA ALA A 452 -41.61 -21.48 32.40
C ALA A 452 -42.48 -22.47 33.19
N LEU A 453 -43.80 -22.24 33.23
CA LEU A 453 -44.77 -23.12 33.90
C LEU A 453 -44.80 -24.49 33.24
N TRP A 454 -44.79 -24.53 31.91
CA TRP A 454 -44.71 -25.77 31.13
C TRP A 454 -43.43 -26.55 31.43
N ALA A 455 -42.28 -25.88 31.43
CA ALA A 455 -40.99 -26.49 31.73
C ALA A 455 -40.86 -27.03 33.17
N ASN A 456 -41.78 -26.65 34.08
CA ASN A 456 -41.89 -27.13 35.45
C ASN A 456 -43.13 -28.03 35.68
N GLU A 457 -43.69 -28.61 34.61
CA GLU A 457 -44.83 -29.55 34.65
C GLU A 457 -46.14 -28.97 35.20
N LYS A 458 -46.28 -27.63 35.26
CA LYS A 458 -47.49 -26.93 35.72
C LYS A 458 -48.45 -26.63 34.57
N VAL A 459 -48.88 -27.70 33.90
CA VAL A 459 -49.61 -27.64 32.62
C VAL A 459 -50.87 -26.77 32.67
N ARG A 460 -51.70 -26.87 33.72
CA ARG A 460 -52.95 -26.10 33.82
C ARG A 460 -52.69 -24.59 33.95
N GLU A 461 -51.68 -24.21 34.71
CA GLU A 461 -51.28 -22.81 34.89
C GLU A 461 -50.66 -22.26 33.60
N ALA A 462 -49.86 -23.07 32.89
CA ALA A 462 -49.23 -22.68 31.63
C ALA A 462 -50.29 -22.31 30.57
N VAL A 463 -51.30 -23.17 30.37
CA VAL A 463 -52.39 -22.91 29.42
C VAL A 463 -53.20 -21.66 29.80
N ALA A 464 -53.37 -21.39 31.09
CA ALA A 464 -54.07 -20.19 31.55
C ALA A 464 -53.25 -18.91 31.33
N ALA A 465 -51.93 -18.96 31.48
CA ALA A 465 -51.03 -17.85 31.21
C ALA A 465 -50.96 -17.54 29.70
N GLU A 466 -50.84 -18.56 28.86
CA GLU A 466 -50.79 -18.42 27.40
C GLU A 466 -52.08 -17.78 26.84
N LYS A 467 -53.25 -18.21 27.35
CA LYS A 467 -54.55 -17.63 26.97
C LYS A 467 -54.72 -16.16 27.33
N LYS A 468 -53.94 -15.65 28.27
CA LYS A 468 -53.93 -14.23 28.64
C LYS A 468 -52.90 -13.43 27.83
N SER A 469 -51.96 -14.11 27.19
CA SER A 469 -50.90 -13.51 26.39
C SER A 469 -51.35 -13.18 24.96
N SER A 470 -52.19 -14.06 24.39
CA SER A 470 -52.89 -13.87 23.11
C SER A 470 -53.97 -12.81 23.20
#